data_AF-A0A9E5UKY5-F1
#
_entry.id   AF-A0A9E5UKY5-F1
#
_cell.length_a   1.000
_cell.length_b   1.000
_cell.length_c   1.000
_cell.angle_alpha   90.00
_cell.angle_beta   90.00
_cell.angle_gamma   90.00
#
_symmetry.space_group_name_H-M   'P 1'
#
loop_
_entity.id
_entity.type
_entity.pdbx_description
1 polymer ?
#
loop_
_entity_poly.entity_id
_entity_poly.type
_entity_poly.pdbx_seq_one_letter_code
_entity_poly.pdbx_strand_id
1 'polypeptide(L)'
;MIPAGSLEYAFSRMQSRLARRASEGTWSAIEEARSLVPIQDAARGTSLERLLEALPPQPDLPGVDRAARKAWSRAVAEAASWMPVEWGPALAWCDSETAPHPTLLPSLGHPAWRGRWPQGADDPGLEELARLVAGHLVRFRIAPLHEANALRRDFEARLLAFFRRRPVEPSAAFAWLALAALDLERLRGEIERRLAFPGARIAA
;
A
#
# COMPACT_ATOMS: atom_id res chain seq x y z
N MET A 1 25.65 -3.62 16.02
CA MET A 1 24.40 -2.86 16.22
C MET A 1 24.13 -2.13 14.92
N ILE A 2 22.97 -2.30 14.30
CA ILE A 2 22.64 -1.61 13.04
C ILE A 2 22.24 -0.16 13.40
N PRO A 3 22.88 0.88 12.82
CA PRO A 3 22.57 2.25 13.16
C PRO A 3 21.16 2.63 12.70
N ALA A 4 20.38 3.28 13.57
CA ALA A 4 19.08 3.81 13.20
C ALA A 4 19.23 4.84 12.06
N GLY A 5 18.32 4.80 11.08
CA GLY A 5 18.41 5.64 9.89
C GLY A 5 19.34 5.10 8.79
N SER A 6 19.87 3.88 8.92
CA SER A 6 20.53 3.18 7.80
C SER A 6 19.55 2.38 6.96
N LEU A 7 19.95 2.03 5.73
CA LEU A 7 19.16 1.17 4.85
C LEU A 7 19.01 -0.25 5.42
N GLU A 8 20.02 -0.76 6.13
CA GLU A 8 19.96 -2.07 6.80
C GLU A 8 18.91 -2.05 7.92
N TYR A 9 18.88 -0.96 8.69
CA TYR A 9 17.88 -0.77 9.73
C TYR A 9 16.49 -0.68 9.12
N ALA A 10 16.31 0.16 8.09
CA ALA A 10 15.04 0.31 7.38
C ALA A 10 14.54 -1.02 6.83
N PHE A 11 15.39 -1.77 6.12
CA PHE A 11 15.04 -3.06 5.55
C PHE A 11 14.60 -4.07 6.61
N SER A 12 15.33 -4.18 7.73
CA SER A 12 14.97 -5.07 8.84
C SER A 12 13.60 -4.74 9.45
N ARG A 13 13.32 -3.44 9.66
CA ARG A 13 12.02 -2.98 10.16
C ARG A 13 10.88 -3.28 9.18
N MET A 14 11.09 -3.01 7.90
CA MET A 14 10.11 -3.30 6.84
C MET A 14 9.86 -4.79 6.69
N GLN A 15 10.90 -5.61 6.73
CA GLN A 15 10.78 -7.07 6.69
C GLN A 15 9.97 -7.60 7.88
N SER A 16 10.24 -7.09 9.09
CA SER A 16 9.45 -7.39 10.29
C SER A 16 7.97 -6.99 10.12
N ARG A 17 7.68 -5.83 9.53
CA ARG A 17 6.30 -5.40 9.23
C ARG A 17 5.62 -6.26 8.17
N LEU A 18 6.33 -6.72 7.15
CA LEU A 18 5.75 -7.57 6.10
C LEU A 18 5.15 -8.86 6.66
N ALA A 19 5.68 -9.40 7.75
CA ALA A 19 5.13 -10.58 8.41
C ALA A 19 3.70 -10.36 8.95
N ARG A 20 3.26 -9.11 9.13
CA ARG A 20 1.89 -8.78 9.55
C ARG A 20 0.93 -8.59 8.38
N ARG A 21 1.36 -8.71 7.12
CA ARG A 21 0.44 -8.54 5.99
C ARG A 21 -0.68 -9.57 6.02
N ALA A 22 -1.86 -9.16 5.58
CA ALA A 22 -3.01 -10.05 5.48
C ALA A 22 -2.68 -11.21 4.54
N SER A 23 -2.97 -12.43 5.00
CA SER A 23 -2.82 -13.64 4.22
C SER A 23 -3.94 -13.75 3.18
N GLU A 24 -3.78 -14.66 2.21
CA GLU A 24 -4.87 -14.98 1.27
C GLU A 24 -6.14 -15.45 2.02
N GLY A 25 -6.00 -16.26 3.08
CA GLY A 25 -7.13 -16.67 3.90
C GLY A 25 -7.82 -15.50 4.60
N THR A 26 -7.05 -14.52 5.07
CA THR A 26 -7.59 -13.26 5.63
C THR A 26 -8.39 -12.50 4.58
N TRP A 27 -7.86 -12.39 3.35
CA TRP A 27 -8.54 -11.70 2.27
C TRP A 27 -9.81 -12.41 1.82
N SER A 28 -9.81 -13.74 1.71
CA SER A 28 -11.02 -14.51 1.42
C SER A 28 -12.10 -14.29 2.48
N ALA A 29 -11.74 -14.30 3.77
CA ALA A 29 -12.68 -14.00 4.86
C ALA A 29 -13.26 -12.57 4.77
N ILE A 30 -12.45 -11.58 4.40
CA ILE A 30 -12.90 -10.20 4.18
C ILE A 30 -13.85 -10.11 2.98
N GLU A 31 -13.54 -10.80 1.89
CA GLU A 31 -14.38 -10.80 0.67
C GLU A 31 -15.75 -11.42 0.92
N GLU A 32 -15.83 -12.48 1.75
CA GLU A 32 -17.07 -13.14 2.15
C GLU A 32 -17.88 -12.36 3.19
N ALA A 33 -17.23 -11.47 3.94
CA ALA A 33 -17.87 -10.67 4.98
C ALA A 33 -19.01 -9.81 4.40
N ARG A 34 -20.17 -9.79 5.06
CA ARG A 34 -21.33 -8.99 4.62
C ARG A 34 -21.46 -7.63 5.27
N SER A 35 -20.67 -7.37 6.31
CA SER A 35 -20.70 -6.13 7.08
C SER A 35 -19.31 -5.79 7.60
N LEU A 36 -19.17 -4.65 8.28
CA LEU A 36 -17.88 -4.17 8.76
C LEU A 36 -17.32 -4.98 9.94
N VAL A 37 -18.18 -5.55 10.79
CA VAL A 37 -17.73 -6.29 11.99
C VAL A 37 -16.90 -7.53 11.63
N PRO A 38 -17.36 -8.43 10.72
CA PRO A 38 -16.53 -9.56 10.31
C PRO A 38 -15.24 -9.15 9.59
N ILE A 39 -15.22 -8.00 8.90
CA ILE A 39 -13.97 -7.43 8.33
C ILE A 39 -13.00 -7.07 9.46
N GLN A 40 -13.47 -6.40 10.51
CA GLN A 40 -12.64 -6.03 11.65
C GLN A 40 -12.07 -7.24 12.36
N ASP A 41 -12.87 -8.29 12.55
CA ASP A 41 -12.43 -9.54 13.16
C ASP A 41 -11.38 -10.27 12.32
N ALA A 42 -11.60 -10.37 11.00
CA ALA A 42 -10.65 -11.02 10.09
C ALA A 42 -9.32 -10.27 9.98
N ALA A 43 -9.36 -8.93 10.01
CA ALA A 43 -8.19 -8.07 9.88
C ALA A 43 -7.35 -7.93 11.17
N ARG A 44 -7.86 -8.40 12.31
CA ARG A 44 -7.18 -8.29 13.62
C ARG A 44 -5.78 -8.90 13.57
N GLY A 45 -4.80 -8.19 14.14
CA GLY A 45 -3.39 -8.56 14.16
C GLY A 45 -2.62 -8.31 12.85
N THR A 46 -3.30 -7.92 11.77
CA THR A 46 -2.67 -7.71 10.46
C THR A 46 -2.28 -6.24 10.22
N SER A 47 -1.66 -5.95 9.07
CA SER A 47 -1.37 -4.59 8.60
C SER A 47 -2.63 -3.76 8.32
N LEU A 48 -3.77 -4.42 8.14
CA LEU A 48 -5.05 -3.81 7.77
C LEU A 48 -5.70 -3.02 8.91
N GLU A 49 -5.32 -3.30 10.16
CA GLU A 49 -5.78 -2.55 11.34
C GLU A 49 -5.55 -1.05 11.19
N ARG A 50 -4.47 -0.64 10.49
CA ARG A 50 -4.14 0.77 10.27
C ARG A 50 -5.29 1.56 9.62
N LEU A 51 -6.01 0.93 8.68
CA LEU A 51 -7.19 1.55 8.06
C LEU A 51 -8.38 1.51 8.99
N LEU A 52 -8.63 0.36 9.61
CA LEU A 52 -9.81 0.14 10.45
C LEU A 52 -9.81 1.06 11.68
N GLU A 53 -8.65 1.29 12.30
CA GLU A 53 -8.47 2.25 13.40
C GLU A 53 -8.66 3.71 12.96
N ALA A 54 -8.53 4.01 11.68
CA ALA A 54 -8.72 5.35 11.13
C ALA A 54 -10.18 5.63 10.75
N LEU A 55 -11.05 4.61 10.71
CA LEU A 55 -12.46 4.77 10.37
C LEU A 55 -13.21 5.54 11.46
N PRO A 56 -14.19 6.39 11.07
CA PRO A 56 -15.12 6.97 12.04
C PRO A 56 -16.08 5.88 12.58
N PRO A 57 -16.73 6.10 13.74
CA PRO A 57 -17.66 5.13 14.33
C PRO A 57 -18.81 4.71 13.41
N GLN A 58 -19.26 5.62 12.54
CA GLN A 58 -20.25 5.37 11.50
C GLN A 58 -19.63 5.80 10.17
N PRO A 59 -19.02 4.87 9.41
CA PRO A 59 -18.35 5.21 8.16
C PRO A 59 -19.34 5.48 7.03
N ASP A 60 -19.14 6.61 6.36
CA ASP A 60 -19.68 6.97 5.06
C ASP A 60 -18.57 6.89 4.00
N LEU A 61 -18.92 6.97 2.70
CA LEU A 61 -17.93 6.89 1.62
C LEU A 61 -16.82 7.96 1.78
N PRO A 62 -17.12 9.26 2.02
CA PRO A 62 -16.07 10.26 2.25
C PRO A 62 -15.22 9.99 3.50
N GLY A 63 -15.80 9.42 4.55
CA GLY A 63 -15.11 9.05 5.78
C GLY A 63 -14.12 7.91 5.57
N VAL A 64 -14.47 6.93 4.74
CA VAL A 64 -13.58 5.84 4.34
C VAL A 64 -12.39 6.38 3.53
N ASP A 65 -12.62 7.28 2.58
CA ASP A 65 -11.55 7.93 1.82
C ASP A 65 -10.59 8.72 2.72
N ARG A 66 -11.13 9.51 3.66
CA ARG A 66 -10.30 10.24 4.66
C ARG A 66 -9.52 9.28 5.56
N ALA A 67 -10.14 8.18 5.99
CA ALA A 67 -9.48 7.16 6.79
C ALA A 67 -8.34 6.48 6.02
N ALA A 68 -8.54 6.18 4.73
CA ALA A 68 -7.53 5.61 3.85
C ALA A 68 -6.33 6.55 3.67
N ARG A 69 -6.57 7.83 3.43
CA ARG A 69 -5.52 8.86 3.38
C ARG A 69 -4.73 8.92 4.69
N LYS A 70 -5.43 8.96 5.83
CA LYS A 70 -4.78 8.98 7.15
C LYS A 70 -3.95 7.72 7.43
N ALA A 71 -4.46 6.55 7.06
CA ALA A 71 -3.73 5.28 7.17
C ALA A 71 -2.50 5.26 6.25
N TRP A 72 -2.61 5.83 5.06
CA TRP A 72 -1.52 5.99 4.13
C TRP A 72 -0.41 6.91 4.70
N SER A 73 -0.76 8.13 5.15
CA SER A 73 0.22 9.07 5.72
C SER A 73 0.98 8.46 6.91
N ARG A 74 0.29 7.65 7.72
CA ARG A 74 0.93 6.87 8.80
C ARG A 74 1.94 5.85 8.27
N ALA A 75 1.67 5.17 7.16
CA ALA A 75 2.62 4.23 6.55
C ALA A 75 3.86 4.94 5.99
N VAL A 76 3.68 6.12 5.36
CA VAL A 76 4.79 6.95 4.87
C VAL A 76 5.64 7.46 6.02
N ALA A 77 5.01 8.02 7.05
CA ALA A 77 5.72 8.51 8.24
C ALA A 77 6.49 7.38 8.94
N GLU A 78 5.91 6.18 9.00
CA GLU A 78 6.58 5.00 9.54
C GLU A 78 7.82 4.62 8.72
N ALA A 79 7.73 4.57 7.38
CA ALA A 79 8.90 4.34 6.52
C ALA A 79 9.97 5.44 6.68
N ALA A 80 9.55 6.71 6.71
CA ALA A 80 10.43 7.85 6.90
C ALA A 80 11.17 7.82 8.24
N SER A 81 10.55 7.26 9.28
CA SER A 81 11.20 7.08 10.60
C SER A 81 12.34 6.06 10.60
N TRP A 82 12.45 5.20 9.58
CA TRP A 82 13.49 4.18 9.49
C TRP A 82 14.53 4.47 8.41
N MET A 83 14.13 5.16 7.35
CA MET A 83 14.98 5.47 6.20
C MET A 83 16.03 6.56 6.52
N PRO A 84 17.14 6.61 5.77
CA PRO A 84 18.07 7.73 5.82
C PRO A 84 17.36 9.07 5.52
N VAL A 85 17.75 10.13 6.22
CA VAL A 85 17.06 11.44 6.21
C VAL A 85 17.04 12.08 4.81
N GLU A 86 18.05 11.80 4.00
CA GLU A 86 18.17 12.27 2.62
C GLU A 86 17.04 11.75 1.71
N TRP A 87 16.42 10.61 2.04
CA TRP A 87 15.25 10.08 1.32
C TRP A 87 13.93 10.74 1.74
N GLY A 88 13.95 11.60 2.77
CA GLY A 88 12.80 12.32 3.29
C GLY A 88 11.96 13.02 2.21
N PRO A 89 12.55 13.80 1.27
CA PRO A 89 11.80 14.46 0.20
C PRO A 89 11.07 13.48 -0.75
N ALA A 90 11.69 12.35 -1.08
CA ALA A 90 11.09 11.32 -1.93
C ALA A 90 9.95 10.57 -1.23
N LEU A 91 10.06 10.38 0.10
CA LEU A 91 8.98 9.82 0.93
C LEU A 91 7.86 10.84 1.15
N ALA A 92 8.17 12.12 1.37
CA ALA A 92 7.17 13.18 1.50
C ALA A 92 6.36 13.38 0.21
N TRP A 93 6.99 13.22 -0.96
CA TRP A 93 6.28 13.19 -2.25
C TRP A 93 5.18 12.13 -2.28
N CYS A 94 5.47 10.98 -1.65
CA CYS A 94 4.52 9.90 -1.53
C CYS A 94 3.30 10.27 -0.66
N ASP A 95 3.30 11.33 0.13
CA ASP A 95 2.14 11.76 0.95
C ASP A 95 1.51 13.08 0.46
N SER A 96 1.99 13.64 -0.65
CA SER A 96 1.58 14.98 -1.09
C SER A 96 0.21 15.02 -1.76
N GLU A 97 -0.62 16.01 -1.41
CA GLU A 97 -1.93 16.27 -2.03
C GLU A 97 -1.83 16.69 -3.50
N THR A 98 -0.65 17.17 -3.92
CA THR A 98 -0.34 17.55 -5.30
C THR A 98 -0.05 16.35 -6.19
N ALA A 99 0.06 15.14 -5.63
CA ALA A 99 0.02 13.88 -6.38
C ALA A 99 -1.46 13.41 -6.53
N PRO A 100 -1.88 12.92 -7.71
CA PRO A 100 -3.28 12.58 -7.93
C PRO A 100 -3.76 11.45 -6.99
N HIS A 101 -4.69 11.81 -6.06
CA HIS A 101 -5.77 11.08 -5.35
C HIS A 101 -5.67 9.54 -5.09
N PRO A 102 -6.39 9.02 -4.07
CA PRO A 102 -5.98 8.88 -2.67
C PRO A 102 -4.99 7.73 -2.38
N THR A 103 -4.40 7.09 -3.39
CA THR A 103 -3.73 5.80 -3.20
C THR A 103 -2.62 5.57 -4.22
N LEU A 104 -1.49 5.09 -3.74
CA LEU A 104 -0.22 5.63 -4.20
C LEU A 104 0.38 5.14 -5.50
N LEU A 105 -0.28 4.19 -6.14
CA LEU A 105 0.30 3.62 -7.33
C LEU A 105 0.69 4.71 -8.35
N PRO A 106 -0.09 5.79 -8.58
CA PRO A 106 0.33 6.84 -9.53
C PRO A 106 1.59 7.60 -9.10
N SER A 107 1.82 7.82 -7.81
CA SER A 107 2.89 8.70 -7.30
C SER A 107 4.30 8.13 -7.54
N LEU A 108 4.47 6.80 -7.42
CA LEU A 108 5.75 6.13 -7.69
C LEU A 108 6.07 6.02 -9.19
N GLY A 109 5.05 6.06 -10.05
CA GLY A 109 5.22 6.11 -11.51
C GLY A 109 5.41 7.52 -12.07
N HIS A 110 5.30 8.56 -11.25
CA HIS A 110 5.28 9.94 -11.71
C HIS A 110 6.71 10.49 -11.96
N PRO A 111 7.00 11.13 -13.11
CA PRO A 111 8.35 11.62 -13.42
C PRO A 111 8.93 12.60 -12.40
N ALA A 112 8.08 13.44 -11.78
CA ALA A 112 8.52 14.42 -10.78
C ALA A 112 9.04 13.78 -9.48
N TRP A 113 8.74 12.49 -9.21
CA TRP A 113 9.26 11.78 -8.06
C TRP A 113 10.79 11.62 -8.13
N ARG A 114 11.35 11.38 -9.33
CA ARG A 114 12.79 11.25 -9.56
C ARG A 114 13.56 12.49 -9.13
N GLY A 115 13.00 13.68 -9.35
CA GLY A 115 13.60 14.94 -8.93
C GLY A 115 13.70 15.15 -7.41
N ARG A 116 13.16 14.22 -6.61
CA ARG A 116 13.19 14.26 -5.13
C ARG A 116 14.17 13.27 -4.51
N TRP A 117 14.87 12.48 -5.33
CA TRP A 117 15.86 11.54 -4.82
C TRP A 117 17.09 12.30 -4.31
N PRO A 118 17.86 11.72 -3.37
CA PRO A 118 19.12 12.29 -2.95
C PRO A 118 20.04 12.57 -4.14
N GLN A 119 20.84 13.63 -4.06
CA GLN A 119 21.80 13.95 -5.12
C GLN A 119 22.81 12.81 -5.28
N GLY A 120 23.00 12.35 -6.52
CA GLY A 120 23.90 11.23 -6.82
C GLY A 120 23.31 9.83 -6.54
N ALA A 121 22.05 9.75 -6.09
CA ALA A 121 21.36 8.47 -6.02
C ALA A 121 21.05 7.95 -7.43
N ASP A 122 21.67 6.82 -7.79
CA ASP A 122 21.40 6.08 -9.02
C ASP A 122 21.01 4.64 -8.62
N ASP A 123 19.71 4.46 -8.33
CA ASP A 123 19.14 3.16 -8.00
C ASP A 123 18.26 2.69 -9.19
N PRO A 124 18.77 1.80 -10.07
CA PRO A 124 18.01 1.27 -11.20
C PRO A 124 16.77 0.48 -10.73
N GLY A 125 16.75 0.01 -9.48
CA GLY A 125 15.59 -0.60 -8.84
C GLY A 125 14.43 0.39 -8.71
N LEU A 126 14.67 1.66 -8.37
CA LEU A 126 13.60 2.65 -8.30
C LEU A 126 12.93 2.89 -9.65
N GLU A 127 13.71 2.91 -10.72
CA GLU A 127 13.17 3.03 -12.09
C GLU A 127 12.40 1.77 -12.51
N GLU A 128 12.91 0.58 -12.16
CA GLU A 128 12.19 -0.68 -12.39
C GLU A 128 10.88 -0.73 -11.61
N LEU A 129 10.89 -0.29 -10.34
CA LEU A 129 9.68 -0.20 -9.51
C LEU A 129 8.67 0.78 -10.11
N ALA A 130 9.11 1.97 -10.52
CA ALA A 130 8.26 2.96 -11.18
C ALA A 130 7.58 2.37 -12.42
N ARG A 131 8.33 1.64 -13.26
CA ARG A 131 7.79 0.94 -14.44
C ARG A 131 6.84 -0.18 -14.06
N LEU A 132 7.15 -0.97 -13.04
CA LEU A 132 6.30 -2.05 -12.54
C LEU A 132 4.94 -1.51 -12.07
N VAL A 133 4.96 -0.42 -11.29
CA VAL A 133 3.77 0.24 -10.79
C VAL A 133 2.95 0.88 -11.92
N ALA A 134 3.59 1.64 -12.81
CA ALA A 134 2.92 2.25 -13.97
C ALA A 134 2.28 1.20 -14.89
N GLY A 135 2.98 0.08 -15.13
CA GLY A 135 2.46 -1.05 -15.91
C GLY A 135 1.24 -1.70 -15.26
N HIS A 136 1.25 -1.88 -13.94
CA HIS A 136 0.09 -2.38 -13.20
C HIS A 136 -1.10 -1.43 -13.32
N LEU A 137 -0.90 -0.12 -13.11
CA LEU A 137 -1.97 0.88 -13.23
C LEU A 137 -2.64 0.88 -14.60
N VAL A 138 -1.85 0.87 -15.67
CA VAL A 138 -2.37 0.87 -17.05
C VAL A 138 -3.21 -0.37 -17.30
N ARG A 139 -2.73 -1.55 -16.90
CA ARG A 139 -3.45 -2.82 -17.05
C ARG A 139 -4.72 -2.85 -16.20
N PHE A 140 -4.61 -2.46 -14.93
CA PHE A 140 -5.71 -2.48 -13.98
C PHE A 140 -6.86 -1.54 -14.42
N ARG A 141 -6.54 -0.37 -14.99
CA ARG A 141 -7.52 0.60 -15.48
C ARG A 141 -8.44 0.05 -16.58
N ILE A 142 -7.95 -0.86 -17.42
CA ILE A 142 -8.70 -1.41 -18.55
C ILE A 142 -9.20 -2.84 -18.30
N ALA A 143 -8.89 -3.42 -17.14
CA ALA A 143 -9.20 -4.80 -16.84
C ALA A 143 -10.69 -5.01 -16.54
N PRO A 144 -11.29 -6.12 -16.99
CA PRO A 144 -12.64 -6.48 -16.58
C PRO A 144 -12.68 -6.84 -15.08
N LEU A 145 -13.84 -6.64 -14.45
CA LEU A 145 -14.01 -6.82 -13.00
C LEU A 145 -13.57 -8.21 -12.48
N HIS A 146 -13.78 -9.27 -13.27
CA HIS A 146 -13.42 -10.63 -12.89
C HIS A 146 -11.90 -10.88 -12.90
N GLU A 147 -11.11 -10.07 -13.62
CA GLU A 147 -9.64 -10.16 -13.64
C GLU A 147 -8.98 -9.27 -12.58
N ALA A 148 -9.71 -8.31 -12.01
CA ALA A 148 -9.15 -7.33 -11.07
C ALA A 148 -8.41 -8.00 -9.90
N ASN A 149 -8.97 -9.09 -9.34
CA ASN A 149 -8.34 -9.82 -8.25
C ASN A 149 -7.07 -10.56 -8.69
N ALA A 150 -7.08 -11.18 -9.86
CA ALA A 150 -5.90 -11.84 -10.41
C ALA A 150 -4.75 -10.84 -10.66
N LEU A 151 -5.07 -9.67 -11.20
CA LEU A 151 -4.08 -8.60 -11.44
C LEU A 151 -3.47 -8.04 -10.17
N ARG A 152 -4.28 -7.87 -9.10
CA ARG A 152 -3.75 -7.46 -7.78
C ARG A 152 -2.81 -8.51 -7.22
N ARG A 153 -3.17 -9.80 -7.30
CA ARG A 153 -2.33 -10.91 -6.79
C ARG A 153 -1.02 -11.06 -7.56
N ASP A 154 -1.05 -10.97 -8.89
CA ASP A 154 0.18 -10.98 -9.71
C ASP A 154 1.09 -9.79 -9.35
N PHE A 155 0.51 -8.60 -9.19
CA PHE A 155 1.27 -7.41 -8.81
C PHE A 155 1.86 -7.52 -7.41
N GLU A 156 1.08 -8.01 -6.43
CA GLU A 156 1.56 -8.29 -5.08
C GLU A 156 2.74 -9.27 -5.08
N ALA A 157 2.61 -10.39 -5.81
CA ALA A 157 3.67 -11.38 -5.92
C ALA A 157 4.96 -10.78 -6.52
N ARG A 158 4.83 -9.94 -7.54
CA ARG A 158 5.96 -9.22 -8.15
C ARG A 158 6.60 -8.24 -7.18
N LEU A 159 5.82 -7.48 -6.41
CA LEU A 159 6.35 -6.56 -5.40
C LEU A 159 7.06 -7.29 -4.26
N LEU A 160 6.51 -8.42 -3.79
CA LEU A 160 7.15 -9.25 -2.78
C LEU A 160 8.47 -9.85 -3.29
N ALA A 161 8.49 -10.34 -4.53
CA ALA A 161 9.71 -10.82 -5.17
C ALA A 161 10.74 -9.70 -5.35
N PHE A 162 10.30 -8.52 -5.78
CA PHE A 162 11.13 -7.32 -5.90
C PHE A 162 11.79 -6.97 -4.57
N PHE A 163 11.00 -6.85 -3.50
CA PHE A 163 11.48 -6.54 -2.16
C PHE A 163 12.53 -7.55 -1.67
N ARG A 164 12.30 -8.85 -1.89
CA ARG A 164 13.21 -9.92 -1.45
C ARG A 164 14.52 -9.97 -2.24
N ARG A 165 14.50 -9.56 -3.50
CA ARG A 165 15.69 -9.60 -4.39
C ARG A 165 16.64 -8.42 -4.21
N ARG A 166 16.19 -7.36 -3.53
CA ARG A 166 16.90 -6.09 -3.36
C ARG A 166 17.07 -5.73 -1.88
N PRO A 167 17.75 -6.58 -1.09
CA PRO A 167 17.94 -6.28 0.32
C PRO A 167 18.76 -5.01 0.48
N VAL A 168 18.39 -4.15 1.43
CA VAL A 168 19.18 -2.97 1.82
C VAL A 168 19.29 -1.92 0.69
N GLU A 169 18.38 -1.94 -0.29
CA GLU A 169 18.28 -0.90 -1.32
C GLU A 169 17.14 0.09 -1.00
N PRO A 170 17.26 1.38 -1.37
CA PRO A 170 16.16 2.35 -1.25
C PRO A 170 14.89 1.86 -1.96
N SER A 171 15.03 1.24 -3.13
CA SER A 171 13.92 0.67 -3.89
C SER A 171 13.07 -0.35 -3.11
N ALA A 172 13.66 -1.09 -2.16
CA ALA A 172 12.90 -1.99 -1.30
C ALA A 172 11.93 -1.26 -0.38
N ALA A 173 12.30 -0.08 0.13
CA ALA A 173 11.42 0.74 0.95
C ALA A 173 10.19 1.22 0.18
N PHE A 174 10.38 1.62 -1.07
CA PHE A 174 9.27 2.03 -1.93
C PHE A 174 8.43 0.85 -2.40
N ALA A 175 9.02 -0.34 -2.57
CA ALA A 175 8.26 -1.57 -2.83
C ALA A 175 7.40 -1.98 -1.62
N TRP A 176 7.92 -1.81 -0.40
CA TRP A 176 7.15 -2.00 0.84
C TRP A 176 5.97 -1.01 0.92
N LEU A 177 6.19 0.26 0.58
CA LEU A 177 5.14 1.27 0.49
C LEU A 177 4.09 0.92 -0.58
N ALA A 178 4.51 0.40 -1.75
CA ALA A 178 3.59 -0.06 -2.79
C ALA A 178 2.70 -1.23 -2.32
N LEU A 179 3.26 -2.18 -1.55
CA LEU A 179 2.49 -3.26 -0.91
C LEU A 179 1.48 -2.72 0.10
N ALA A 180 1.89 -1.77 0.95
CA ALA A 180 0.99 -1.13 1.90
C ALA A 180 -0.16 -0.37 1.20
N ALA A 181 0.15 0.34 0.10
CA ALA A 181 -0.86 1.02 -0.71
C ALA A 181 -1.87 0.04 -1.33
N LEU A 182 -1.38 -1.09 -1.85
CA LEU A 182 -2.23 -2.14 -2.42
C LEU A 182 -3.20 -2.73 -1.39
N ASP A 183 -2.72 -3.00 -0.17
CA ASP A 183 -3.53 -3.50 0.94
C ASP A 183 -4.62 -2.50 1.34
N LEU A 184 -4.24 -1.22 1.49
CA LEU A 184 -5.19 -0.15 1.83
C LEU A 184 -6.26 0.03 0.75
N GLU A 185 -5.88 -0.03 -0.53
CA GLU A 185 -6.82 0.09 -1.64
C GLU A 185 -7.83 -1.03 -1.71
N ARG A 186 -7.34 -2.26 -1.54
CA ARG A 186 -8.20 -3.43 -1.55
C ARG A 186 -9.21 -3.33 -0.41
N LEU A 187 -8.75 -3.04 0.81
CA LEU A 187 -9.64 -2.92 1.96
C LEU A 187 -10.61 -1.74 1.84
N ARG A 188 -10.15 -0.59 1.35
CA ARG A 188 -11.01 0.59 1.08
C ARG A 188 -12.15 0.20 0.14
N GLY A 189 -11.84 -0.44 -0.98
CA GLY A 189 -12.83 -0.90 -1.96
C GLY A 189 -13.80 -1.95 -1.39
N GLU A 190 -13.34 -2.85 -0.52
CA GLU A 190 -14.22 -3.80 0.18
C GLU A 190 -15.20 -3.08 1.13
N ILE A 191 -14.73 -2.09 1.89
CA ILE A 191 -15.61 -1.32 2.79
C ILE A 191 -16.61 -0.49 1.97
N GLU A 192 -16.14 0.23 0.95
CA GLU A 192 -17.00 1.06 0.09
C GLU A 192 -18.08 0.25 -0.60
N ARG A 193 -17.77 -0.95 -1.08
CA ARG A 193 -18.77 -1.85 -1.69
C ARG A 193 -19.91 -2.15 -0.71
N ARG A 194 -19.62 -2.34 0.57
CA ARG A 194 -20.63 -2.66 1.59
C ARG A 194 -21.43 -1.44 2.02
N LEU A 195 -20.81 -0.27 2.06
CA LEU A 195 -21.51 0.99 2.30
C LEU A 195 -22.42 1.37 1.13
N ALA A 196 -21.97 1.15 -0.10
CA ALA A 196 -22.74 1.43 -1.31
C ALA A 196 -23.89 0.43 -1.52
N PHE A 197 -23.73 -0.82 -1.07
CA PHE A 197 -24.74 -1.88 -1.22
C PHE A 197 -25.07 -2.58 0.12
N PRO A 198 -25.79 -1.94 1.05
CA PRO A 198 -26.03 -2.46 2.41
C PRO A 198 -26.89 -3.74 2.50
N GLY A 199 -27.30 -4.32 1.38
CA GLY A 199 -28.17 -5.50 1.32
C GLY A 199 -27.98 -6.41 0.11
N ALA A 200 -26.91 -6.24 -0.68
CA ALA A 200 -26.64 -7.13 -1.80
C ALA A 200 -26.22 -8.51 -1.28
N ARG A 201 -27.19 -9.43 -1.18
CA ARG A 201 -26.89 -10.87 -1.21
C ARG A 201 -26.17 -11.12 -2.53
N ILE A 202 -24.88 -11.44 -2.49
CA ILE A 202 -24.24 -12.12 -3.62
C ILE A 202 -25.08 -13.38 -3.83
N ALA A 203 -25.79 -13.44 -4.95
CA ALA A 203 -26.55 -14.61 -5.33
C ALA A 203 -25.60 -15.81 -5.28
N ALA A 204 -26.04 -16.87 -4.58
CA ALA A 204 -25.34 -18.14 -4.49
C ALA A 204 -25.18 -18.78 -5.87
#